data_AF-A0A7T9CDP3-F1
#
_entry.id   AF-A0A7T9CDP3-F1
#
_cell.length_a   1.000
_cell.length_b   1.000
_cell.length_c   1.000
_cell.angle_alpha   90.00
_cell.angle_beta   90.00
_cell.angle_gamma   90.00
#
_symmetry.space_group_name_H-M   'P 1'
#
loop_
_entity.id
_entity.type
_entity.pdbx_description
1 polymer ?
#
loop_
_entity_poly.entity_id
_entity_poly.type
_entity_poly.pdbx_seq_one_letter_code
_entity_poly.pdbx_strand_id
1 'polypeptide(L)'
;MRNTTDLVNEMLAEAKTAWLMAIVVGFETETKFVFSTGRQPLEELNQLVQRGGSPVGLLKFEKEGDMITGKYRPFEEYHGVQWVEEYLAGLLDNSEAIIAQSQQQG
;
A
#
# COMPACT_ATOMS: atom_id res chain seq x y z
N MET A 1 -8.98 14.44 6.09
CA MET A 1 -8.37 13.10 6.18
C MET A 1 -9.45 12.08 5.90
N ARG A 2 -9.26 11.25 4.88
CA ARG A 2 -10.26 10.22 4.54
C ARG A 2 -10.30 9.16 5.64
N ASN A 3 -11.43 8.50 5.81
CA ASN A 3 -11.52 7.40 6.77
C ASN A 3 -10.85 6.14 6.18
N THR A 4 -10.44 5.22 7.04
CA THR A 4 -9.78 3.96 6.66
C THR A 4 -10.65 3.09 5.75
N THR A 5 -11.97 3.14 5.90
CA THR A 5 -12.93 2.43 5.03
C THR A 5 -12.84 2.91 3.59
N ASP A 6 -12.75 4.22 3.36
CA ASP A 6 -12.64 4.81 2.03
C ASP A 6 -11.33 4.39 1.35
N LEU A 7 -10.22 4.40 2.10
CA LEU A 7 -8.90 3.99 1.60
C LEU A 7 -8.88 2.50 1.22
N VAL A 8 -9.46 1.63 2.04
CA VAL A 8 -9.55 0.19 1.74
C VAL A 8 -10.48 -0.07 0.57
N ASN A 9 -11.62 0.61 0.48
CA ASN A 9 -12.53 0.47 -0.65
C ASN A 9 -11.86 0.88 -1.97
N GLU A 10 -11.08 1.96 -1.95
CA GLU A 10 -10.29 2.40 -3.09
C GLU A 10 -9.23 1.36 -3.49
N MET A 11 -8.46 0.84 -2.53
CA MET A 11 -7.51 -0.25 -2.78
C MET A 11 -8.21 -1.48 -3.39
N LEU A 12 -9.32 -1.92 -2.81
CA LEU A 12 -10.05 -3.09 -3.28
C LEU A 12 -10.71 -2.88 -4.66
N ALA A 13 -11.11 -1.64 -4.97
CA ALA A 13 -11.64 -1.30 -6.28
C ALA A 13 -10.55 -1.41 -7.36
N GLU A 14 -9.36 -0.89 -7.11
CA GLU A 14 -8.22 -0.95 -8.04
C GLU A 14 -7.61 -2.35 -8.14
N ALA A 15 -7.63 -3.11 -7.04
CA ALA A 15 -7.09 -4.48 -6.98
C ALA A 15 -7.76 -5.44 -7.97
N LYS A 16 -8.99 -5.15 -8.42
CA LYS A 16 -9.69 -5.94 -9.48
C LYS A 16 -8.91 -6.01 -10.79
N THR A 17 -7.99 -5.08 -11.03
CA THR A 17 -7.18 -4.98 -12.26
C THR A 17 -5.68 -5.09 -11.99
N ALA A 18 -5.30 -5.44 -10.76
CA ALA A 18 -3.91 -5.59 -10.35
C ALA A 18 -3.63 -7.04 -9.97
N TRP A 19 -2.36 -7.45 -10.01
CA TRP A 19 -1.97 -8.72 -9.43
C TRP A 19 -1.94 -8.64 -7.89
N LEU A 20 -1.43 -7.53 -7.37
CA LEU A 20 -1.39 -7.25 -5.94
C LEU A 20 -1.52 -5.74 -5.70
N MET A 21 -2.22 -5.35 -4.64
CA MET A 21 -2.21 -3.98 -4.15
C MET A 21 -1.90 -3.93 -2.66
N ALA A 22 -1.28 -2.82 -2.25
CA ALA A 22 -0.98 -2.54 -0.85
C ALA A 22 -1.23 -1.08 -0.52
N ILE A 23 -1.83 -0.82 0.65
CA ILE A 23 -1.78 0.50 1.30
C ILE A 23 -0.46 0.59 2.06
N VAL A 24 0.29 1.66 1.82
CA VAL A 24 1.51 1.99 2.55
C VAL A 24 1.15 2.79 3.79
N VAL A 25 1.55 2.29 4.95
CA VAL A 25 1.41 2.98 6.23
C VAL A 25 2.79 3.29 6.79
N GLY A 26 3.14 4.57 6.84
CA GLY A 26 4.39 5.05 7.41
C GLY A 26 4.29 5.26 8.92
N PHE A 27 5.30 4.79 9.64
CA PHE A 27 5.60 5.15 11.02
C PHE A 27 6.91 5.94 11.04
N GLU A 28 7.27 6.55 12.17
CA GLU A 28 8.54 7.30 12.31
C GLU A 28 9.77 6.44 12.01
N THR A 29 9.72 5.13 12.30
CA THR A 29 10.87 4.23 12.22
C THR A 29 10.69 3.06 11.25
N GLU A 30 9.47 2.81 10.76
CA GLU A 30 9.18 1.65 9.93
C GLU A 30 8.02 1.88 8.96
N THR A 31 7.93 1.02 7.96
CA THR A 31 6.81 0.97 7.01
C THR A 31 6.03 -0.31 7.24
N LYS A 32 4.71 -0.22 7.24
CA LYS A 32 3.81 -1.37 7.19
C LYS A 32 2.96 -1.31 5.94
N PHE A 33 2.49 -2.48 5.52
CA PHE A 33 1.68 -2.65 4.33
C PHE A 33 0.40 -3.38 4.70
N VAL A 34 -0.72 -2.92 4.17
CA VAL A 34 -2.00 -3.63 4.23
C VAL A 34 -2.31 -4.10 2.83
N PHE A 35 -2.35 -5.41 2.60
CA PHE A 35 -2.52 -5.97 1.27
C PHE A 35 -3.98 -6.22 0.90
N SER A 36 -4.31 -6.07 -0.38
CA SER A 36 -5.64 -6.38 -0.92
C SER A 36 -6.02 -7.86 -0.82
N THR A 37 -5.02 -8.74 -0.67
CA THR A 37 -5.19 -10.19 -0.48
C THR A 37 -5.31 -10.59 0.99
N GLY A 38 -5.13 -9.65 1.93
CA GLY A 38 -5.30 -9.92 3.36
C GLY A 38 -6.75 -10.25 3.72
N ARG A 39 -6.96 -11.01 4.79
CA ARG A 39 -8.31 -11.46 5.19
C ARG A 39 -9.20 -10.33 5.71
N GLN A 40 -8.62 -9.36 6.43
CA GLN A 40 -9.34 -8.27 7.08
C GLN A 40 -8.60 -6.93 6.92
N PRO A 41 -8.42 -6.43 5.69
CA PRO A 41 -7.58 -5.27 5.41
C PRO A 41 -8.07 -4.00 6.11
N LEU A 42 -9.38 -3.85 6.32
CA LEU A 42 -9.94 -2.71 7.07
C LEU A 42 -9.57 -2.76 8.55
N GLU A 43 -9.64 -3.94 9.17
CA GLU A 43 -9.27 -4.10 10.58
C GLU A 43 -7.76 -3.86 10.77
N GLU A 44 -6.94 -4.40 9.88
CA GLU A 44 -5.49 -4.19 9.89
C GLU A 44 -5.13 -2.71 9.73
N LEU A 45 -5.71 -2.01 8.75
CA LEU A 45 -5.47 -0.59 8.55
C LEU A 45 -5.89 0.23 9.78
N ASN A 46 -7.05 -0.08 10.36
CA ASN A 46 -7.51 0.57 11.59
C ASN A 46 -6.51 0.39 12.74
N GLN A 47 -5.99 -0.82 12.93
CA GLN A 47 -5.01 -1.09 13.98
C GLN A 47 -3.70 -0.33 13.75
N LEU A 48 -3.22 -0.26 12.50
CA LEU A 48 -2.00 0.49 12.19
C LEU A 48 -2.17 1.99 12.42
N VAL A 49 -3.32 2.57 12.03
CA VAL A 49 -3.65 3.97 12.28
C VAL A 49 -3.77 4.27 13.78
N GLN A 50 -4.42 3.39 14.54
CA GLN A 50 -4.53 3.53 16.01
C GLN A 50 -3.17 3.48 16.70
N ARG A 51 -2.19 2.78 16.12
CA ARG A 51 -0.81 2.72 16.61
C ARG A 51 0.04 3.94 16.20
N GLY A 52 -0.55 4.93 15.55
CA GLY A 52 0.13 6.15 15.09
C GLY A 52 0.66 6.09 13.65
N GLY A 53 0.34 5.03 12.91
CA GLY A 53 0.70 4.91 11.50
C GLY A 53 -0.11 5.87 10.61
N SER A 54 0.55 6.44 9.61
CA SER A 54 -0.08 7.32 8.62
C SER A 54 -0.18 6.62 7.27
N PRO A 55 -1.38 6.36 6.74
CA PRO A 55 -1.55 5.86 5.38
C PRO A 55 -1.13 6.95 4.38
N VAL A 56 -0.14 6.68 3.53
CA VAL A 56 0.44 7.71 2.64
C VAL A 56 0.18 7.47 1.16
N GLY A 57 -0.17 6.24 0.78
CA GLY A 57 -0.52 5.94 -0.61
C GLY A 57 -0.70 4.45 -0.87
N LEU A 58 -0.76 4.13 -2.15
CA LEU A 58 -0.94 2.79 -2.68
C LEU A 58 0.29 2.36 -3.48
N LEU A 59 0.61 1.07 -3.38
CA LEU A 59 1.46 0.36 -4.33
C LEU A 59 0.59 -0.61 -5.13
N LYS A 60 0.78 -0.60 -6.44
CA LYS A 60 0.17 -1.53 -7.38
C LYS A 60 1.28 -2.38 -8.00
N PHE A 61 1.13 -3.69 -7.95
CA PHE A 61 1.99 -4.62 -8.65
C PHE A 61 1.22 -5.28 -9.79
N GLU A 62 1.80 -5.25 -10.97
CA GLU A 62 1.29 -5.89 -12.19
C GLU A 62 2.26 -7.02 -12.57
N LYS A 63 1.71 -8.17 -12.98
CA LYS A 63 2.49 -9.32 -13.40
C LYS A 63 2.18 -9.63 -14.86
N GLU A 64 3.18 -9.51 -15.71
CA GLU A 64 3.12 -9.85 -17.13
C GLU A 64 4.13 -10.97 -17.42
N GLY A 65 3.64 -12.21 -17.48
CA GLY A 65 4.51 -13.39 -17.54
C GLY A 65 5.36 -13.52 -16.27
N ASP A 66 6.69 -13.51 -16.43
CA ASP A 66 7.65 -13.56 -15.34
C ASP A 66 8.09 -12.17 -14.84
N MET A 67 7.68 -11.10 -15.54
CA MET A 67 8.03 -9.73 -15.15
C MET A 67 6.99 -9.17 -14.18
N ILE A 68 7.47 -8.64 -13.06
CA ILE A 68 6.65 -7.89 -12.10
C ILE A 68 7.03 -6.42 -12.20
N THR A 69 6.04 -5.55 -12.38
CA THR A 69 6.24 -4.10 -12.37
C THR A 69 5.47 -3.48 -11.21
N GLY A 70 6.09 -2.50 -10.56
CA GLY A 70 5.51 -1.72 -9.49
C GLY A 70 5.12 -0.33 -9.98
N LYS A 71 3.96 0.14 -9.53
CA LYS A 71 3.50 1.54 -9.65
C LYS A 71 3.09 2.02 -8.27
N TYR A 72 3.20 3.31 -8.03
CA TYR A 72 2.72 3.92 -6.79
C TYR A 72 1.76 5.06 -7.08
N ARG A 73 0.92 5.37 -6.10
CA ARG A 73 0.05 6.55 -6.11
C ARG A 73 -0.11 7.10 -4.70
N PRO A 74 0.30 8.34 -4.41
CA PRO A 74 -0.02 8.99 -3.15
C PRO A 74 -1.54 9.08 -2.96
N PHE A 75 -2.00 9.08 -1.71
CA PHE A 75 -3.38 9.46 -1.45
C PHE A 75 -3.61 10.94 -1.78
N GLU A 76 -4.86 11.33 -1.98
CA GLU A 76 -5.25 12.66 -2.46
C GLU A 76 -4.71 13.78 -1.56
N GLU A 77 -4.70 13.56 -0.23
CA GLU A 77 -4.12 14.49 0.74
C GLU A 77 -2.60 14.69 0.60
N TYR A 78 -1.90 13.78 -0.08
CA TYR A 78 -0.46 13.82 -0.31
C TYR A 78 -0.07 14.06 -1.77
N HIS A 79 -1.04 14.36 -2.64
CA HIS A 79 -0.77 14.60 -4.05
C HIS A 79 0.11 15.83 -4.25
N GLY A 80 1.23 15.69 -4.97
CA GLY A 80 2.22 16.75 -5.18
C GLY A 80 3.10 17.04 -3.97
N VAL A 81 3.02 16.25 -2.90
CA VAL A 81 3.93 16.33 -1.76
C VAL A 81 5.19 15.54 -2.11
N GLN A 82 6.23 16.26 -2.52
CA GLN A 82 7.47 15.68 -3.08
C GLN A 82 8.07 14.54 -2.23
N TRP A 83 8.15 14.72 -0.91
CA TRP A 83 8.74 13.68 -0.05
C TRP A 83 7.92 12.38 -0.04
N VAL A 84 6.60 12.45 -0.22
CA VAL A 84 5.73 11.25 -0.30
C VAL A 84 5.95 10.53 -1.62
N GLU A 85 6.10 11.26 -2.71
CA GLU A 85 6.39 10.69 -4.02
C GLU A 85 7.75 9.99 -4.02
N GLU A 86 8.79 10.65 -3.52
CA GLU A 86 10.13 10.07 -3.37
C GLU A 86 10.14 8.85 -2.45
N TYR A 87 9.40 8.92 -1.33
CA TYR A 87 9.27 7.81 -0.39
C TYR A 87 8.58 6.59 -1.02
N LEU A 88 7.43 6.79 -1.67
CA LEU A 88 6.70 5.70 -2.33
C LEU A 88 7.49 5.11 -3.50
N ALA A 89 8.20 5.95 -4.27
CA ALA A 89 9.09 5.49 -5.32
C ALA A 89 10.21 4.61 -4.75
N GLY A 90 10.88 5.04 -3.67
CA GLY A 90 11.95 4.27 -3.03
C GLY A 90 11.49 2.94 -2.42
N LEU A 91 10.22 2.80 -2.04
CA LEU A 91 9.68 1.50 -1.63
C LEU A 91 9.64 0.48 -2.79
N LEU A 92 9.43 0.94 -4.03
CA LEU A 92 9.40 0.05 -5.20
C LEU A 92 10.77 -0.56 -5.53
N ASP A 93 11.87 0.09 -5.13
CA ASP A 93 13.22 -0.48 -5.23
C ASP A 93 13.35 -1.79 -4.42
N ASN A 94 12.46 -2.00 -3.44
CA ASN A 94 12.39 -3.20 -2.60
C ASN A 94 11.11 -4.01 -2.87
N SER A 95 10.55 -3.92 -4.08
CA SER A 95 9.30 -4.57 -4.49
C SER A 95 9.27 -6.08 -4.20
N GLU A 96 10.37 -6.81 -4.41
CA GLU A 96 10.46 -8.25 -4.12
C GLU A 96 10.19 -8.58 -2.65
N ALA A 97 10.74 -7.80 -1.72
CA ALA A 97 10.54 -8.00 -0.28
C ALA A 97 9.09 -7.71 0.14
N ILE A 98 8.49 -6.67 -0.45
CA ILE A 98 7.08 -6.31 -0.20
C ILE A 98 6.16 -7.41 -0.70
N ILE A 99 6.42 -7.95 -1.89
CA ILE A 99 5.68 -9.06 -2.48
C ILE A 99 5.83 -10.33 -1.62
N ALA A 100 7.03 -10.64 -1.16
CA ALA A 100 7.25 -11.79 -0.28
C ALA A 100 6.44 -11.65 1.03
N GLN A 101 6.34 -10.44 1.58
CA GLN A 101 5.54 -10.17 2.77
C GLN A 101 4.04 -10.43 2.53
N SER A 102 3.52 -10.10 1.35
CA SER A 102 2.10 -10.33 1.03
C SER A 102 1.72 -11.81 1.02
N GLN A 103 2.66 -12.69 0.68
CA GLN A 103 2.46 -14.14 0.67
C GLN A 103 2.41 -14.74 2.08
N GLN A 104 2.96 -14.05 3.08
CA GLN A 104 2.94 -14.48 4.48
C GLN A 104 1.67 -14.04 5.23
N GLN A 105 0.89 -13.12 4.65
CA GLN A 105 -0.31 -12.54 5.27
C GLN A 105 -1.65 -13.07 4.70
N GLY A 106 -1.60 -13.98 3.71
CA GLY A 106 -2.77 -14.63 3.09
C GLY A 106 -3.31 -15.84 3.86
#